data_AF-A0A7X9BRL0-F1
#
_entry.id   AF-A0A7X9BRL0-F1
#
_cell.length_a   1.000
_cell.length_b   1.000
_cell.length_c   1.000
_cell.angle_alpha   90.00
_cell.angle_beta   90.00
_cell.angle_gamma   90.00
#
_symmetry.space_group_name_H-M   'P 1'
#
loop_
_entity.id
_entity.type
_entity.pdbx_description
1 polymer ?
#
loop_
_entity_poly.entity_id
_entity_poly.type
_entity_poly.pdbx_seq_one_letter_code
_entity_poly.pdbx_strand_id
1 'polypeptide(L)'
;MDTVVERQIELPAPEQLANVFGTNDKNIKIIEDRLEVRITTRNNELHVSGFESRADRAVDVLQKLLLISEQGNIITEQNVRYLLELSDEERL
;
A
#
# COMPACT_ATOMS: atom_id res chain seq x y z
N MET A 1 13.42 14.77 -13.61
CA MET A 1 12.06 15.36 -13.54
C MET A 1 11.23 14.34 -12.81
N ASP A 2 10.69 14.68 -11.65
CA ASP A 2 9.81 13.75 -10.93
C ASP A 2 8.45 13.74 -11.62
N THR A 3 8.15 12.63 -12.29
CA THR A 3 6.88 12.43 -12.98
C THR A 3 5.84 11.97 -11.97
N VAL A 4 4.69 12.63 -11.93
CA VAL A 4 3.53 12.11 -11.19
C VAL A 4 2.86 11.07 -12.06
N VAL A 5 2.64 9.88 -11.49
CA VAL A 5 2.03 8.73 -12.16
C VAL A 5 0.82 8.25 -11.36
N GLU A 6 0.04 7.40 -12.00
CA GLU A 6 -0.95 6.57 -11.34
C GLU A 6 -0.65 5.11 -11.65
N ARG A 7 -0.66 4.26 -10.63
CA ARG A 7 -0.50 2.81 -10.72
C ARG A 7 -1.80 2.13 -10.29
N GLN A 8 -2.04 0.96 -10.87
CA GLN A 8 -3.24 0.17 -10.61
C GLN A 8 -2.84 -1.18 -10.05
N ILE A 9 -3.59 -1.63 -9.06
CA ILE A 9 -3.57 -3.00 -8.55
C ILE A 9 -4.97 -3.55 -8.75
N GLU A 10 -5.06 -4.79 -9.25
CA GLU A 10 -6.33 -5.51 -9.30
C GLU A 10 -6.99 -5.50 -7.93
N LEU A 11 -8.30 -5.23 -7.89
CA LEU A 11 -9.00 -5.09 -6.61
C LEU A 11 -8.98 -6.42 -5.85
N PRO A 12 -8.37 -6.46 -4.65
CA PRO A 12 -8.35 -7.67 -3.85
C PRO A 12 -9.74 -8.05 -3.34
N ALA A 13 -9.85 -9.24 -2.77
CA ALA A 13 -11.09 -9.65 -2.09
C ALA A 13 -11.46 -8.62 -0.99
N PRO A 14 -12.76 -8.32 -0.78
CA PRO A 14 -13.19 -7.33 0.22
C PRO A 14 -12.61 -7.56 1.62
N GLU A 15 -12.44 -8.82 2.02
CA GLU A 15 -11.87 -9.20 3.31
C GLU A 15 -10.37 -8.85 3.40
N GLN A 16 -9.62 -9.05 2.31
CA GLN A 16 -8.20 -8.67 2.23
C GLN A 16 -8.05 -7.15 2.24
N LEU A 17 -8.89 -6.43 1.49
CA LEU A 17 -8.92 -4.98 1.50
C LEU A 17 -9.18 -4.44 2.91
N ALA A 18 -10.22 -4.94 3.60
CA ALA A 18 -10.54 -4.52 4.95
C ALA A 18 -9.39 -4.77 5.93
N ASN A 19 -8.72 -5.92 5.81
CA ASN A 19 -7.57 -6.27 6.65
C ASN A 19 -6.37 -5.34 6.38
N VAL A 20 -6.01 -5.12 5.11
CA VAL A 20 -4.91 -4.23 4.72
C VAL A 20 -5.21 -2.78 5.06
N PHE A 21 -6.45 -2.31 4.88
CA PHE A 21 -6.86 -0.95 5.21
C PHE A 21 -6.85 -0.70 6.72
N GLY A 22 -7.17 -1.74 7.50
CA GLY A 22 -7.21 -1.68 8.95
C GLY A 22 -8.38 -0.84 9.45
N THR A 23 -8.51 -0.76 10.78
CA THR A 23 -9.61 -0.03 11.41
C THR A 23 -9.58 1.46 11.05
N ASN A 24 -10.69 1.99 10.51
CA ASN A 24 -10.81 3.38 10.07
C ASN A 24 -9.70 3.80 9.09
N ASP A 25 -9.27 2.88 8.21
CA ASP A 25 -8.25 3.06 7.18
C ASP A 25 -6.86 3.43 7.72
N LYS A 26 -6.60 3.14 9.00
CA LYS A 26 -5.38 3.59 9.69
C LYS A 26 -4.09 3.09 9.04
N ASN A 27 -4.08 1.86 8.53
CA ASN A 27 -2.90 1.28 7.89
C ASN A 27 -2.59 1.97 6.55
N ILE A 28 -3.62 2.25 5.76
CA ILE A 28 -3.45 2.94 4.46
C ILE A 28 -2.98 4.37 4.66
N LYS A 29 -3.52 5.09 5.64
CA LYS A 29 -3.06 6.45 5.97
C LYS A 29 -1.57 6.50 6.33
N ILE A 30 -1.06 5.50 7.04
CA ILE A 30 0.38 5.41 7.35
C ILE A 30 1.21 5.29 6.07
N ILE A 31 0.75 4.51 5.10
CA ILE A 31 1.44 4.34 3.80
C ILE A 31 1.39 5.63 2.99
N GLU A 32 0.20 6.24 2.88
CA GLU A 32 -0.01 7.52 2.18
C GLU A 32 0.87 8.64 2.76
N ASP A 33 0.88 8.80 4.09
CA ASP A 33 1.64 9.84 4.78
C ASP A 33 3.16 9.62 4.64
N ARG A 34 3.63 8.37 4.75
CA ARG A 34 5.06 8.04 4.71
C ARG A 34 5.65 8.18 3.31
N LEU A 35 4.88 7.81 2.27
CA LEU A 35 5.33 7.80 0.88
C LEU A 35 4.85 9.03 0.10
N GLU A 36 4.05 9.91 0.71
CA GLU A 36 3.44 11.07 0.06
C GLU A 36 2.67 10.67 -1.22
N VAL A 37 1.84 9.64 -1.10
CA VAL A 37 0.97 9.12 -2.18
C VAL A 37 -0.49 9.22 -1.78
N ARG A 38 -1.39 9.03 -2.74
CA ARG A 38 -2.83 8.87 -2.51
C ARG A 38 -3.30 7.52 -3.03
N ILE A 39 -4.04 6.79 -2.21
CA ILE A 39 -4.58 5.47 -2.48
C ILE A 39 -6.12 5.56 -2.51
N THR A 40 -6.73 5.12 -3.60
CA THR A 40 -8.20 5.15 -3.76
C THR A 40 -8.71 3.88 -4.40
N THR A 41 -9.91 3.44 -4.02
CA THR A 41 -10.62 2.36 -4.71
C THR A 41 -11.63 2.97 -5.69
N ARG A 42 -11.54 2.65 -6.98
CA ARG A 42 -12.53 3.05 -8.00
C ARG A 42 -12.50 2.07 -9.16
N ASN A 43 -13.62 1.94 -9.88
CA ASN A 43 -13.75 1.05 -11.05
C ASN A 43 -13.28 -0.39 -10.81
N ASN A 44 -13.50 -0.92 -9.60
CA ASN A 44 -13.05 -2.26 -9.22
C ASN A 44 -11.52 -2.44 -9.31
N GLU A 45 -10.78 -1.40 -8.93
CA GLU A 45 -9.31 -1.37 -8.88
C GLU A 45 -8.84 -0.52 -7.70
N LEU A 46 -7.63 -0.80 -7.21
CA LEU A 46 -6.91 0.08 -6.29
C LEU A 46 -5.96 0.98 -7.09
N HIS A 47 -6.08 2.29 -6.91
CA HIS A 47 -5.29 3.31 -7.62
C HIS A 47 -4.34 3.98 -6.66
N VAL A 48 -3.06 4.01 -7.01
CA VAL A 48 -1.99 4.66 -6.25
C VAL A 48 -1.43 5.80 -7.09
N SER A 49 -1.54 7.04 -6.60
CA SER A 49 -1.09 8.23 -7.32
C SER A 49 -0.04 9.00 -6.52
N GLY A 50 1.02 9.46 -7.19
CA GLY A 50 2.14 10.16 -6.57
C GLY A 50 3.33 10.25 -7.53
N PHE A 51 4.47 10.75 -7.04
CA PHE A 51 5.71 10.69 -7.83
C PHE A 51 6.08 9.24 -8.12
N GLU A 52 6.55 8.96 -9.34
CA GLU A 52 6.83 7.62 -9.86
C GLU A 52 7.50 6.70 -8.84
N SER A 53 8.66 7.09 -8.33
CA SER A 53 9.42 6.25 -7.40
C SER A 53 8.75 6.01 -6.04
N ARG A 54 7.77 6.84 -5.65
CA ARG A 54 6.97 6.72 -4.43
C ARG A 54 5.71 5.90 -4.67
N ALA A 55 5.05 6.08 -5.82
CA ALA A 55 3.91 5.29 -6.24
C ALA A 55 4.30 3.83 -6.45
N ASP A 56 5.43 3.57 -7.12
CA ASP A 56 5.95 2.21 -7.32
C ASP A 56 6.22 1.52 -5.97
N ARG A 57 6.83 2.25 -5.03
CA ARG A 57 7.11 1.74 -3.69
C ARG A 57 5.85 1.47 -2.87
N ALA A 58 4.84 2.32 -2.99
CA ALA A 58 3.56 2.10 -2.35
C ALA A 58 2.87 0.84 -2.89
N VAL A 59 2.94 0.61 -4.21
CA VAL A 59 2.46 -0.63 -4.83
C VAL A 59 3.17 -1.85 -4.26
N ASP A 60 4.50 -1.83 -4.16
CA ASP A 60 5.27 -2.94 -3.61
C ASP A 60 4.89 -3.26 -2.15
N VAL A 61 4.74 -2.21 -1.31
CA VAL A 61 4.32 -2.38 0.09
C VAL A 61 2.91 -2.96 0.16
N LEU A 62 1.96 -2.46 -0.66
CA LEU A 62 0.60 -2.96 -0.71
C LEU A 62 0.55 -4.43 -1.16
N GLN A 63 1.31 -4.81 -2.18
CA GLN A 63 1.40 -6.20 -2.64
C GLN A 63 1.95 -7.12 -1.54
N LYS A 64 3.03 -6.72 -0.85
CA LYS A 64 3.59 -7.49 0.28
C LYS A 64 2.55 -7.66 1.41
N LEU A 65 1.78 -6.62 1.74
CA LEU A 65 0.71 -6.68 2.74
C LEU A 65 -0.46 -7.59 2.31
N LEU A 66 -0.86 -7.52 1.04
CA LEU A 66 -1.91 -8.37 0.48
C LEU A 66 -1.53 -9.85 0.54
N LEU A 67 -0.27 -10.19 0.23
CA LEU A 67 0.24 -11.55 0.36
C LEU A 67 0.20 -12.06 1.82
N ILE A 68 0.58 -11.21 2.79
CA ILE A 68 0.48 -11.56 4.21
C ILE A 68 -0.98 -11.80 4.61
N SER A 69 -1.90 -10.96 4.13
CA SER A 69 -3.34 -11.11 4.37
C SER A 69 -3.91 -12.37 3.71
N GLU A 70 -3.46 -12.72 2.51
CA GLU A 70 -3.87 -13.93 1.78
C GLU A 70 -3.54 -15.21 2.57
N GLN A 71 -2.43 -15.20 3.31
CA GLN A 71 -2.02 -16.28 4.20
C GLN A 71 -2.87 -16.37 5.49
N GLY A 72 -3.89 -15.51 5.64
CA GLY A 72 -4.78 -15.48 6.80
C GLY A 72 -4.27 -14.69 8.00
N ASN A 73 -3.18 -13.92 7.85
CA ASN A 73 -2.64 -13.11 8.93
C ASN A 73 -3.36 -11.76 9.03
N ILE A 74 -3.55 -11.27 10.26
CA ILE A 74 -4.08 -9.92 10.49
C ILE A 74 -2.98 -8.89 10.23
N ILE A 75 -3.28 -7.87 9.44
CA ILE A 75 -2.36 -6.76 9.18
C ILE A 75 -2.48 -5.73 10.29
N THR A 76 -1.39 -5.57 11.04
CA THR A 76 -1.26 -4.57 12.10
C THR A 76 -0.42 -3.39 11.62
N GLU A 77 -0.49 -2.26 12.35
CA GLU A 77 0.38 -1.11 12.11
C GLU A 77 1.88 -1.46 12.15
N GLN A 78 2.26 -2.46 12.96
CA GLN A 78 3.64 -2.93 13.03
C GLN A 78 4.07 -3.59 11.72
N ASN A 79 3.20 -4.39 11.09
CA ASN A 79 3.48 -4.99 9.78
C ASN A 79 3.70 -3.90 8.72
N VAL A 80 2.85 -2.86 8.74
CA VAL A 80 2.94 -1.72 7.82
C VAL A 80 4.26 -0.97 8.01
N ARG A 81 4.60 -0.61 9.25
CA ARG A 81 5.86 0.12 9.55
C ARG A 81 7.08 -0.70 9.17
N TYR A 82 7.11 -1.98 9.49
CA TYR A 82 8.20 -2.87 9.14
C TYR A 82 8.43 -2.96 7.62
N LEU A 83 7.36 -3.10 6.82
CA LEU A 83 7.50 -3.15 5.37
C LEU A 83 7.89 -1.80 4.76
N LEU A 84 7.46 -0.69 5.36
CA LEU A 84 7.92 0.64 4.97
C LEU A 84 9.42 0.80 5.26
N GLU A 85 9.91 0.38 6.42
CA GLU A 85 11.33 0.39 6.78
C GLU A 85 12.16 -0.51 5.85
N LEU A 86 11.72 -1.75 5.62
CA LEU A 86 12.42 -2.68 4.73
C LEU A 86 12.51 -2.14 3.29
N SER A 87 11.46 -1.47 2.80
CA SER A 87 11.48 -0.86 1.47
C SER A 87 12.33 0.43 1.39
N ASP A 88 12.67 1.07 2.52
CA ASP A 88 13.70 2.12 2.57
C ASP A 88 15.10 1.49 2.39
N GLU A 89 15.36 0.34 3.04
CA GLU A 89 16.65 -0.35 2.99
C GLU A 89 16.96 -0.99 1.63
N GLU A 90 15.97 -1.58 0.95
CA GLU A 90 16.14 -2.19 -0.39
C GLU A 90 16.59 -1.19 -1.47
N ARG A 91 16.55 0.13 -1.21
CA ARG A 91 16.95 1.21 -2.13
C ARG A 91 18.30 1.85 -1.81
N LEU A 92 18.98 1.45 -0.72
CA LEU A 92 20.34 1.90 -0.36
C LEU A 92 21.41 1.06 -1.07
#